data_AF-A0A5N6IIQ9-F1
#
_entry.id   AF-A0A5N6IIQ9-F1
#
_cell.length_a   1.000
_cell.length_b   1.000
_cell.length_c   1.000
_cell.angle_alpha   90.00
_cell.angle_beta   90.00
_cell.angle_gamma   90.00
#
_symmetry.space_group_name_H-M   'P 1'
#
loop_
_entity.id
_entity.type
_entity.pdbx_description
1 polymer ?
#
loop_
_entity_poly.entity_id
_entity_poly.type
_entity_poly.pdbx_seq_one_letter_code
_entity_poly.pdbx_strand_id
1 'polypeptide(L)'
;MVALIPFLLLSTVAAIPAPIALTTREQTTPHAPSPWDAGATTQYPIHQSCNATQRRQIEAGLNETIALVDHAKAHILRWGNESTIYRKYFGNRPSFEAIGAYDIVSNGDKGSVLFRCDNPDGNCDNEGWAGHWRGENGTAETVICDLSYSTRRSLTSMCSLGYTISGSETNTFWAADLLHRLFHMPPIGQSWVEHFADGYGEVLELAAGNKSTSTRDSETLQYFALEAYAYDIAAPGVGCVGEYEENEEAADDAADDLPENCHTHEGGEVHCT
;
A
#
# COMPACT_ATOMS: atom_id res chain seq x y z
N MET A 1 46.30 97.68 3.60
CA MET A 1 46.48 97.14 2.24
C MET A 1 45.52 95.98 2.08
N VAL A 2 44.80 95.98 0.96
CA VAL A 2 43.65 95.12 0.61
C VAL A 2 44.09 93.65 0.55
N ALA A 3 43.30 92.73 1.14
CA ALA A 3 43.46 91.29 0.93
C ALA A 3 42.11 90.69 0.50
N LEU A 4 42.14 90.05 -0.66
CA LEU A 4 41.01 89.58 -1.45
C LEU A 4 40.28 88.40 -0.78
N ILE A 5 38.95 88.42 -0.83
CA ILE A 5 38.07 87.29 -0.50
C ILE A 5 37.78 86.54 -1.81
N PRO A 6 38.01 85.21 -1.90
CA PRO A 6 37.70 84.45 -3.10
C PRO A 6 36.19 84.14 -3.16
N PHE A 7 35.56 84.52 -4.26
CA PHE A 7 34.17 84.17 -4.58
C PHE A 7 34.10 82.69 -5.01
N LEU A 8 33.42 81.86 -4.21
CA LEU A 8 33.03 80.50 -4.57
C LEU A 8 31.78 80.53 -5.45
N LEU A 9 31.92 80.12 -6.71
CA LEU A 9 30.81 79.88 -7.63
C LEU A 9 30.22 78.49 -7.35
N LEU A 10 29.02 78.43 -6.77
CA LEU A 10 28.23 77.20 -6.69
C LEU A 10 27.46 76.99 -8.01
N SER A 11 27.87 76.01 -8.81
CA SER A 11 27.11 75.53 -9.96
C SER A 11 25.96 74.63 -9.49
N THR A 12 24.72 75.08 -9.61
CA THR A 12 23.53 74.25 -9.39
C THR A 12 23.22 73.44 -10.65
N VAL A 13 23.53 72.14 -10.65
CA VAL A 13 23.08 71.20 -11.68
C VAL A 13 21.65 70.77 -11.34
N ALA A 14 20.67 71.20 -12.13
CA ALA A 14 19.31 70.70 -12.05
C ALA A 14 19.24 69.32 -12.74
N ALA A 15 19.08 68.25 -11.95
CA ALA A 15 18.85 66.91 -12.48
C ALA A 15 17.38 66.79 -12.94
N ILE A 16 17.16 66.63 -14.25
CA ILE A 16 15.85 66.31 -14.82
C ILE A 16 15.65 64.78 -14.67
N PRO A 17 14.60 64.29 -14.00
CA PRO A 17 14.36 62.85 -13.91
C PRO A 17 13.99 62.31 -15.29
N ALA A 18 14.71 61.29 -15.76
CA ALA A 18 14.37 60.59 -16.98
C ALA A 18 13.03 59.85 -16.81
N PRO A 19 12.16 59.83 -17.84
CA PRO A 19 10.91 59.09 -17.78
C PRO A 19 11.23 57.60 -17.68
N ILE A 20 10.73 56.96 -16.62
CA ILE A 20 10.80 55.52 -16.46
C ILE A 20 9.88 54.92 -17.53
N ALA A 21 10.46 54.37 -18.58
CA ALA A 21 9.72 53.52 -19.51
C ALA A 21 9.32 52.26 -18.74
N LEU A 22 8.05 52.15 -18.34
CA LEU A 22 7.48 50.87 -17.98
C LEU A 22 7.53 49.99 -19.23
N THR A 23 8.53 49.12 -19.30
CA THR A 23 8.46 47.95 -20.15
C THR A 23 7.29 47.12 -19.64
N THR A 24 6.12 47.23 -20.29
CA THR A 24 5.06 46.25 -20.14
C THR A 24 5.68 44.91 -20.45
N ARG A 25 5.94 44.11 -19.41
CA ARG A 25 6.34 42.72 -19.56
C ARG A 25 5.29 42.09 -20.45
N GLU A 26 5.69 41.62 -21.64
CA GLU A 26 4.82 40.80 -22.47
C GLU A 26 4.29 39.70 -21.57
N GLN A 27 3.01 39.83 -21.23
CA GLN A 27 2.31 38.88 -20.41
C GLN A 27 2.13 37.70 -21.35
N THR A 28 3.09 36.76 -21.30
CA THR A 28 2.96 35.42 -21.88
C THR A 28 1.52 34.99 -21.67
N THR A 29 0.81 34.74 -22.77
CA THR A 29 -0.56 34.20 -22.76
C THR A 29 -0.70 33.24 -21.59
N PRO A 30 -1.67 33.43 -20.68
CA PRO A 30 -1.86 32.52 -19.57
C PRO A 30 -1.93 31.11 -20.17
N HIS A 31 -1.08 30.20 -19.71
CA HIS A 31 -1.38 28.78 -19.88
C HIS A 31 -2.83 28.63 -19.41
N ALA A 32 -3.72 28.19 -20.30
CA ALA A 32 -5.06 27.85 -19.88
C ALA A 32 -4.89 26.86 -18.72
N PRO A 33 -5.39 27.17 -17.51
CA PRO A 33 -5.21 26.27 -16.39
C PRO A 33 -5.86 24.93 -16.77
N SER A 34 -5.05 23.89 -16.82
CA SER A 34 -5.54 22.53 -17.05
C SER A 34 -6.37 22.10 -15.84
N PRO A 35 -7.46 21.34 -16.03
CA PRO A 35 -8.16 20.69 -14.91
C PRO A 35 -7.17 19.94 -14.01
N TRP A 36 -7.45 19.88 -12.71
CA TRP A 36 -6.56 19.23 -11.73
C TRP A 36 -6.36 17.74 -12.00
N ASP A 37 -7.31 17.12 -12.69
CA ASP A 37 -7.39 15.71 -13.07
C ASP A 37 -6.99 15.45 -14.54
N ALA A 38 -6.47 16.45 -15.24
CA ALA A 38 -6.07 16.28 -16.64
C ALA A 38 -4.98 15.21 -16.78
N GLY A 39 -5.31 14.12 -17.50
CA GLY A 39 -4.41 12.98 -17.71
C GLY A 39 -4.52 11.87 -16.65
N ALA A 40 -5.33 12.07 -15.60
CA ALA A 40 -5.54 11.06 -14.57
C ALA A 40 -6.23 9.80 -15.14
N THR A 41 -5.76 8.63 -14.73
CA THR A 41 -6.36 7.35 -15.13
C THR A 41 -7.11 6.73 -13.96
N THR A 42 -8.40 6.44 -14.17
CA THR A 42 -9.29 5.93 -13.13
C THR A 42 -9.37 4.40 -13.07
N GLN A 43 -8.79 3.70 -14.05
CA GLN A 43 -8.74 2.24 -14.14
C GLN A 43 -7.30 1.75 -14.24
N TYR A 44 -7.02 0.59 -13.64
CA TYR A 44 -5.69 -0.01 -13.73
C TYR A 44 -5.41 -0.52 -15.17
N PRO A 45 -4.31 -0.08 -15.80
CA PRO A 45 -3.90 -0.57 -17.12
C PRO A 45 -3.58 -2.06 -17.10
N ILE A 46 -4.06 -2.79 -18.11
CA ILE A 46 -3.72 -4.19 -18.37
C ILE A 46 -3.06 -4.27 -19.75
N HIS A 47 -1.88 -4.86 -19.81
CA HIS A 47 -1.07 -4.99 -21.01
C HIS A 47 -1.74 -5.88 -22.07
N GLN A 48 -1.37 -5.66 -23.33
CA GLN A 48 -1.92 -6.41 -24.48
C GLN A 48 -1.47 -7.89 -24.54
N SER A 49 -0.54 -8.31 -23.68
CA SER A 49 -0.18 -9.72 -23.52
C SER A 49 -1.31 -10.54 -22.92
N CYS A 50 -2.26 -9.89 -22.23
CA CYS A 50 -3.43 -10.55 -21.68
C CYS A 50 -4.50 -10.76 -22.75
N ASN A 51 -4.87 -12.03 -22.98
CA ASN A 51 -5.99 -12.35 -23.86
C ASN A 51 -7.33 -11.87 -23.27
N ALA A 52 -8.41 -11.94 -24.06
CA ALA A 52 -9.72 -11.43 -23.66
C ALA A 52 -10.27 -12.07 -22.36
N THR A 53 -9.98 -13.34 -22.10
CA THR A 53 -10.44 -14.05 -20.90
C THR A 53 -9.61 -13.67 -19.67
N GLN A 54 -8.29 -13.59 -19.82
CA GLN A 54 -7.37 -13.14 -18.77
C GLN A 54 -7.71 -11.70 -18.35
N ARG A 55 -7.87 -10.81 -19.33
CA ARG A 55 -8.27 -9.42 -19.10
C ARG A 55 -9.57 -9.32 -18.30
N ARG A 56 -10.62 -10.05 -18.67
CA ARG A 56 -11.91 -10.03 -17.94
C ARG A 56 -11.78 -10.50 -16.49
N GLN A 57 -10.95 -11.51 -16.23
CA GLN A 57 -10.70 -11.98 -14.86
C GLN A 57 -9.94 -10.94 -14.04
N ILE A 58 -8.90 -10.32 -14.61
CA ILE A 58 -8.17 -9.25 -13.93
C ILE A 58 -9.09 -8.04 -13.69
N GLU A 59 -9.89 -7.60 -14.68
CA GLU A 59 -10.84 -6.50 -14.52
C GLU A 59 -11.88 -6.78 -13.43
N ALA A 60 -12.42 -8.01 -13.39
CA ALA A 60 -13.34 -8.43 -12.33
C ALA A 60 -12.64 -8.43 -10.96
N GLY A 61 -11.44 -9.01 -10.87
CA GLY A 61 -10.63 -9.03 -9.67
C GLY A 61 -10.29 -7.64 -9.15
N LEU A 62 -9.90 -6.71 -10.02
CA LEU A 62 -9.61 -5.33 -9.67
C LEU A 62 -10.85 -4.60 -9.16
N ASN A 63 -12.02 -4.82 -9.75
CA ASN A 63 -13.27 -4.27 -9.23
C ASN A 63 -13.58 -4.81 -7.82
N GLU A 64 -13.32 -6.10 -7.59
CA GLU A 64 -13.44 -6.70 -6.25
C GLU A 64 -12.39 -6.16 -5.28
N THR A 65 -11.14 -5.90 -5.72
CA THR A 65 -10.11 -5.23 -4.92
C THR A 65 -10.58 -3.86 -4.48
N ILE A 66 -11.15 -3.06 -5.39
CA ILE A 66 -11.70 -1.73 -5.06
C ILE A 66 -12.82 -1.86 -4.04
N ALA A 67 -13.76 -2.79 -4.23
CA ALA A 67 -14.84 -3.04 -3.27
C ALA A 67 -14.31 -3.47 -1.89
N LEU A 68 -13.28 -4.31 -1.86
CA LEU A 68 -12.64 -4.79 -0.63
C LEU A 68 -11.98 -3.65 0.15
N VAL A 69 -11.15 -2.82 -0.52
CA VAL A 69 -10.43 -1.72 0.15
C VAL A 69 -11.34 -0.55 0.51
N ASP A 70 -12.37 -0.25 -0.30
CA ASP A 70 -13.35 0.78 0.05
C ASP A 70 -14.14 0.38 1.27
N HIS A 71 -14.53 -0.89 1.39
CA HIS A 71 -15.19 -1.40 2.57
C HIS A 71 -14.27 -1.38 3.79
N ALA A 72 -13.02 -1.85 3.65
CA ALA A 72 -12.03 -1.81 4.72
C ALA A 72 -11.85 -0.37 5.25
N LYS A 73 -11.65 0.60 4.36
CA LYS A 73 -11.59 2.03 4.71
C LYS A 73 -12.87 2.51 5.40
N ALA A 74 -14.04 2.15 4.89
CA ALA A 74 -15.32 2.52 5.49
C ALA A 74 -15.49 1.94 6.91
N HIS A 75 -15.06 0.70 7.14
CA HIS A 75 -15.06 0.07 8.46
C HIS A 75 -14.19 0.87 9.45
N ILE A 76 -12.97 1.23 9.04
CA ILE A 76 -12.06 2.03 9.87
C ILE A 76 -12.66 3.42 10.16
N LEU A 77 -13.20 4.10 9.15
CA LEU A 77 -13.80 5.42 9.33
C LEU A 77 -15.03 5.40 10.23
N ARG A 78 -15.79 4.30 10.23
CA ARG A 78 -16.99 4.14 11.04
C ARG A 78 -16.68 3.84 12.50
N TRP A 79 -15.76 2.91 12.75
CA TRP A 79 -15.55 2.34 14.08
C TRP A 79 -14.17 2.67 14.67
N GLY A 80 -13.17 2.87 13.82
CA GLY A 80 -11.78 3.08 14.23
C GLY A 80 -11.37 2.08 15.30
N ASN A 81 -10.81 2.60 16.40
CA ASN A 81 -10.30 1.78 17.50
C ASN A 81 -11.39 1.09 18.35
N GLU A 82 -12.67 1.44 18.19
CA GLU A 82 -13.76 0.75 18.88
C GLU A 82 -14.00 -0.65 18.29
N SER A 83 -13.65 -0.85 17.01
CA SER A 83 -13.74 -2.15 16.34
C SER A 83 -12.76 -3.16 16.95
N THR A 84 -13.30 -4.33 17.30
CA THR A 84 -12.48 -5.49 17.69
C THR A 84 -11.65 -6.01 16.52
N ILE A 85 -12.17 -5.92 15.29
CA ILE A 85 -11.43 -6.29 14.07
C ILE A 85 -10.26 -5.32 13.85
N TYR A 86 -10.49 -4.02 14.01
CA TYR A 86 -9.39 -3.04 13.89
C TYR A 86 -8.30 -3.30 14.92
N ARG A 87 -8.67 -3.46 16.20
CA ARG A 87 -7.70 -3.71 17.27
C ARG A 87 -6.97 -5.04 17.12
N LYS A 88 -7.62 -6.06 16.54
CA LYS A 88 -6.99 -7.35 16.25
C LYS A 88 -5.79 -7.19 15.31
N TYR A 89 -5.92 -6.40 14.26
CA TYR A 89 -4.88 -6.28 13.22
C TYR A 89 -3.95 -5.08 13.40
N PHE A 90 -4.41 -4.00 14.02
CA PHE A 90 -3.64 -2.77 14.14
C PHE A 90 -3.37 -2.36 15.60
N GLY A 91 -3.85 -3.12 16.58
CA GLY A 91 -3.78 -2.74 17.99
C GLY A 91 -4.47 -1.39 18.22
N ASN A 92 -3.87 -0.53 19.05
CA ASN A 92 -4.36 0.83 19.31
C ASN A 92 -3.70 1.89 18.41
N ARG A 93 -3.14 1.49 17.26
CA ARG A 93 -2.37 2.40 16.41
C ARG A 93 -3.27 3.40 15.69
N PRO A 94 -2.74 4.57 15.31
CA PRO A 94 -3.49 5.51 14.49
C PRO A 94 -3.92 4.92 13.14
N SER A 95 -5.12 5.24 12.71
CA SER A 95 -5.75 4.66 11.51
C SER A 95 -5.35 5.28 10.19
N PHE A 96 -4.66 6.43 10.21
CA PHE A 96 -4.39 7.20 9.00
C PHE A 96 -3.53 6.46 7.97
N GLU A 97 -2.58 5.62 8.41
CA GLU A 97 -1.74 4.85 7.49
C GLU A 97 -2.56 3.79 6.76
N ALA A 98 -3.35 2.99 7.48
CA ALA A 98 -4.21 1.97 6.88
C ALA A 98 -5.28 2.61 5.97
N ILE A 99 -5.92 3.69 6.41
CA ILE A 99 -6.87 4.47 5.58
C ILE A 99 -6.17 4.95 4.31
N GLY A 100 -4.98 5.55 4.44
CA GLY A 100 -4.23 6.07 3.30
C GLY A 100 -3.84 4.98 2.31
N ALA A 101 -3.38 3.82 2.79
CA ALA A 101 -3.03 2.68 1.94
C ALA A 101 -4.22 2.22 1.10
N TYR A 102 -5.41 2.06 1.71
CA TYR A 102 -6.63 1.69 0.99
C TYR A 102 -7.13 2.80 0.07
N ASP A 103 -7.03 4.06 0.48
CA ASP A 103 -7.50 5.20 -0.33
C ASP A 103 -6.64 5.41 -1.58
N ILE A 104 -5.32 5.20 -1.49
CA ILE A 104 -4.43 5.24 -2.67
C ILE A 104 -4.83 4.16 -3.68
N VAL A 105 -5.13 2.94 -3.23
CA VAL A 105 -5.59 1.84 -4.11
C VAL A 105 -6.92 2.19 -4.79
N SER A 106 -7.87 2.79 -4.05
CA SER A 106 -9.20 3.10 -4.58
C SER A 106 -9.22 4.34 -5.48
N ASN A 107 -8.62 5.43 -4.99
CA ASN A 107 -8.78 6.79 -5.51
C ASN A 107 -7.51 7.39 -6.13
N GLY A 108 -6.35 6.76 -5.97
CA GLY A 108 -5.12 7.20 -6.61
C GLY A 108 -5.19 7.13 -8.14
N ASP A 109 -4.29 7.88 -8.81
CA ASP A 109 -4.08 7.76 -10.25
C ASP A 109 -3.46 6.40 -10.58
N LYS A 110 -4.17 5.63 -11.40
CA LYS A 110 -3.86 4.23 -11.69
C LYS A 110 -2.98 4.08 -12.93
N GLY A 111 -2.73 5.18 -13.66
CA GLY A 111 -2.05 5.15 -14.96
C GLY A 111 -0.58 4.77 -14.88
N SER A 112 0.00 4.85 -13.68
CA SER A 112 1.42 4.56 -13.44
C SER A 112 1.71 3.09 -13.15
N VAL A 113 0.72 2.20 -13.07
CA VAL A 113 0.95 0.75 -12.88
C VAL A 113 0.47 -0.07 -14.07
N LEU A 114 1.01 -1.28 -14.25
CA LEU A 114 0.66 -2.15 -15.37
C LEU A 114 0.58 -3.63 -14.98
N PHE A 115 -0.56 -4.25 -15.27
CA PHE A 115 -0.75 -5.70 -15.13
C PHE A 115 -0.42 -6.41 -16.44
N ARG A 116 0.32 -7.52 -16.37
CA ARG A 116 0.81 -8.27 -17.52
C ARG A 116 0.45 -9.76 -17.44
N CYS A 117 0.38 -10.43 -18.59
CA CYS A 117 0.14 -11.87 -18.68
C CYS A 117 1.20 -12.62 -19.49
N ASP A 118 2.21 -11.91 -20.00
CA ASP A 118 3.44 -12.49 -20.52
C ASP A 118 4.43 -12.73 -19.38
N ASN A 119 5.43 -13.58 -19.61
CA ASN A 119 6.48 -13.91 -18.64
C ASN A 119 7.84 -13.31 -19.06
N PRO A 120 8.01 -11.98 -19.07
CA PRO A 120 9.24 -11.35 -19.56
C PRO A 120 10.47 -11.69 -18.73
N ASP A 121 10.29 -12.02 -17.45
CA ASP A 121 11.39 -12.31 -16.52
C ASP A 121 11.62 -13.83 -16.30
N GLY A 122 10.82 -14.70 -16.93
CA GLY A 122 10.90 -16.16 -16.74
C GLY A 122 10.30 -16.69 -15.42
N ASN A 123 10.01 -15.82 -14.45
CA ASN A 123 9.59 -16.22 -13.11
C ASN A 123 8.25 -16.96 -12.99
N CYS A 124 7.37 -16.91 -14.00
CA CYS A 124 6.17 -17.77 -14.02
C CYS A 124 6.49 -19.26 -14.22
N ASP A 125 7.72 -19.60 -14.58
CA ASP A 125 8.15 -21.00 -14.76
C ASP A 125 8.52 -21.64 -13.42
N ASN A 126 8.58 -20.85 -12.32
CA ASN A 126 8.78 -21.36 -10.98
C ASN A 126 7.52 -22.06 -10.47
N GLU A 127 7.68 -23.27 -9.92
CA GLU A 127 6.56 -24.04 -9.39
C GLU A 127 5.84 -23.28 -8.26
N GLY A 128 4.51 -23.26 -8.32
CA GLY A 128 3.67 -22.58 -7.33
C GLY A 128 3.54 -21.06 -7.52
N TRP A 129 4.25 -20.43 -8.47
CA TRP A 129 4.16 -18.99 -8.69
C TRP A 129 2.89 -18.62 -9.43
N ALA A 130 1.98 -17.94 -8.73
CA ALA A 130 0.77 -17.35 -9.30
C ALA A 130 1.03 -15.98 -9.96
N GLY A 131 2.22 -15.42 -9.76
CA GLY A 131 2.63 -14.14 -10.32
C GLY A 131 3.70 -13.48 -9.50
N HIS A 132 4.21 -12.35 -10.00
CA HIS A 132 5.30 -11.64 -9.36
C HIS A 132 5.27 -10.15 -9.68
N TRP A 133 5.85 -9.36 -8.79
CA TRP A 133 6.28 -8.00 -9.09
C TRP A 133 7.61 -8.05 -9.86
N ARG A 134 7.78 -7.21 -10.89
CA ARG A 134 8.95 -7.29 -11.77
C ARG A 134 10.22 -6.66 -11.18
N GLY A 135 10.15 -6.06 -9.99
CA GLY A 135 11.31 -5.46 -9.33
C GLY A 135 11.98 -4.41 -10.20
N GLU A 136 13.32 -4.42 -10.26
CA GLU A 136 14.10 -3.45 -11.05
C GLU A 136 13.85 -3.51 -12.57
N ASN A 137 13.36 -4.65 -13.10
CA ASN A 137 13.09 -4.80 -14.54
C ASN A 137 11.80 -4.09 -14.99
N GLY A 138 10.96 -3.66 -14.05
CA GLY A 138 9.67 -3.03 -14.30
C GLY A 138 8.99 -2.68 -12.98
N THR A 139 9.50 -1.68 -12.27
CA THR A 139 9.10 -1.39 -10.87
C THR A 139 7.61 -1.08 -10.73
N ALA A 140 6.94 -0.60 -11.77
CA ALA A 140 5.52 -0.34 -11.75
C ALA A 140 4.68 -1.42 -12.46
N GLU A 141 5.23 -2.61 -12.63
CA GLU A 141 4.60 -3.71 -13.36
C GLU A 141 4.50 -4.97 -12.50
N THR A 142 3.37 -5.66 -12.62
CA THR A 142 3.18 -7.01 -12.06
C THR A 142 2.73 -7.98 -13.14
N VAL A 143 3.21 -9.22 -13.04
CA VAL A 143 2.88 -10.32 -13.94
C VAL A 143 1.91 -11.27 -13.25
N ILE A 144 0.82 -11.59 -13.93
CA ILE A 144 -0.14 -12.63 -13.56
C ILE A 144 0.23 -13.92 -14.29
N CYS A 145 0.62 -14.97 -13.55
CA CYS A 145 0.93 -16.28 -14.12
C CYS A 145 -0.33 -17.15 -14.24
N ASP A 146 -0.24 -18.24 -15.01
CA ASP A 146 -1.38 -19.11 -15.32
C ASP A 146 -2.07 -19.69 -14.08
N LEU A 147 -1.29 -19.97 -13.02
CA LEU A 147 -1.82 -20.49 -11.77
C LEU A 147 -2.86 -19.56 -11.10
N SER A 148 -2.74 -18.23 -11.25
CA SER A 148 -3.75 -17.31 -10.70
C SER A 148 -5.14 -17.57 -11.30
N TYR A 149 -5.24 -17.87 -12.61
CA TYR A 149 -6.52 -18.04 -13.28
C TYR A 149 -7.26 -19.33 -12.92
N SER A 150 -6.58 -20.29 -12.30
CA SER A 150 -7.19 -21.55 -11.86
C SER A 150 -7.39 -21.65 -10.35
N THR A 151 -6.68 -20.82 -9.56
CA THR A 151 -6.68 -20.91 -8.10
C THR A 151 -7.40 -19.76 -7.42
N ARG A 152 -7.38 -18.56 -8.00
CA ARG A 152 -7.99 -17.36 -7.39
C ARG A 152 -9.51 -17.41 -7.51
N ARG A 153 -10.18 -17.22 -6.38
CA ARG A 153 -11.63 -17.20 -6.28
C ARG A 153 -12.17 -15.76 -6.38
N SER A 154 -13.44 -15.63 -6.74
CA SER A 154 -14.15 -14.36 -6.63
C SER A 154 -14.52 -14.07 -5.18
N LEU A 155 -14.48 -12.80 -4.78
CA LEU A 155 -14.91 -12.34 -3.46
C LEU A 155 -16.37 -12.70 -3.15
N THR A 156 -17.20 -12.98 -4.16
CA THR A 156 -18.58 -13.46 -3.96
C THR A 156 -18.63 -14.83 -3.28
N SER A 157 -17.54 -15.59 -3.27
CA SER A 157 -17.43 -16.86 -2.56
C SER A 157 -16.79 -16.72 -1.17
N MET A 158 -16.63 -15.50 -0.66
CA MET A 158 -16.14 -15.25 0.71
C MET A 158 -16.98 -16.03 1.74
N CYS A 159 -16.32 -16.64 2.73
CA CYS A 159 -16.94 -17.50 3.74
C CYS A 159 -17.68 -18.75 3.21
N SER A 160 -17.35 -19.19 1.99
CA SER A 160 -17.89 -20.43 1.42
C SER A 160 -16.76 -21.39 1.04
N LEU A 161 -17.13 -22.62 0.67
CA LEU A 161 -16.19 -23.64 0.17
C LEU A 161 -15.02 -23.91 1.13
N GLY A 162 -15.31 -23.90 2.43
CA GLY A 162 -14.34 -24.18 3.50
C GLY A 162 -13.31 -23.09 3.75
N TYR A 163 -13.42 -21.91 3.13
CA TYR A 163 -12.51 -20.81 3.40
C TYR A 163 -12.72 -20.24 4.80
N THR A 164 -11.63 -20.07 5.55
CA THR A 164 -11.57 -19.31 6.79
C THR A 164 -10.44 -18.29 6.73
N ILE A 165 -10.59 -17.16 7.42
CA ILE A 165 -9.54 -16.11 7.43
C ILE A 165 -8.24 -16.65 8.02
N SER A 166 -8.29 -17.37 9.14
CA SER A 166 -7.11 -17.88 9.85
C SER A 166 -6.45 -19.08 9.18
N GLY A 167 -7.23 -19.89 8.46
CA GLY A 167 -6.79 -21.19 7.93
C GLY A 167 -6.56 -21.19 6.42
N SER A 168 -6.50 -20.02 5.77
CA SER A 168 -6.32 -19.92 4.33
C SER A 168 -5.45 -18.72 3.96
N GLU A 169 -4.71 -18.87 2.86
CA GLU A 169 -3.88 -17.81 2.29
C GLU A 169 -4.72 -16.57 1.94
N THR A 170 -4.20 -15.37 2.24
CA THR A 170 -4.84 -14.10 1.88
C THR A 170 -5.09 -13.99 0.39
N ASN A 171 -4.16 -14.52 -0.41
CA ASN A 171 -4.22 -14.54 -1.85
C ASN A 171 -5.28 -15.50 -2.42
N THR A 172 -6.09 -16.19 -1.62
CA THR A 172 -7.17 -17.07 -2.11
C THR A 172 -8.14 -16.36 -3.05
N PHE A 173 -8.41 -15.07 -2.81
CA PHE A 173 -9.30 -14.26 -3.66
C PHE A 173 -8.50 -13.37 -4.61
N TRP A 174 -9.01 -13.18 -5.83
CA TRP A 174 -8.48 -12.17 -6.76
C TRP A 174 -8.33 -10.81 -6.09
N ALA A 175 -9.33 -10.40 -5.31
CA ALA A 175 -9.36 -9.10 -4.63
C ALA A 175 -8.13 -8.85 -3.76
N ALA A 176 -7.74 -9.82 -2.94
CA ALA A 176 -6.61 -9.71 -2.00
C ALA A 176 -5.26 -9.98 -2.69
N ASP A 177 -5.17 -10.96 -3.60
CA ASP A 177 -3.96 -11.19 -4.40
C ASP A 177 -3.55 -9.94 -5.19
N LEU A 178 -4.52 -9.26 -5.82
CA LEU A 178 -4.25 -8.02 -6.55
C LEU A 178 -3.94 -6.85 -5.62
N LEU A 179 -4.55 -6.78 -4.43
CA LEU A 179 -4.19 -5.79 -3.40
C LEU A 179 -2.72 -5.91 -2.98
N HIS A 180 -2.27 -7.12 -2.68
CA HIS A 180 -0.87 -7.40 -2.35
C HIS A 180 0.09 -6.95 -3.46
N ARG A 181 -0.20 -7.32 -4.71
CA ARG A 181 0.62 -6.96 -5.87
C ARG A 181 0.68 -5.45 -6.07
N LEU A 182 -0.43 -4.74 -5.83
CA LEU A 182 -0.47 -3.29 -5.87
C LEU A 182 0.46 -2.69 -4.81
N PHE A 183 0.50 -3.22 -3.59
CA PHE A 183 1.42 -2.74 -2.55
C PHE A 183 2.90 -2.94 -2.89
N HIS A 184 3.27 -3.96 -3.67
CA HIS A 184 4.65 -4.08 -4.16
C HIS A 184 5.05 -3.00 -5.18
N MET A 185 4.10 -2.38 -5.88
CA MET A 185 4.39 -1.37 -6.89
C MET A 185 4.56 0.02 -6.26
N PRO A 186 5.71 0.72 -6.44
CA PRO A 186 5.99 2.00 -5.80
C PRO A 186 4.94 3.10 -6.00
N PRO A 187 4.25 3.23 -7.15
CA PRO A 187 3.17 4.22 -7.28
C PRO A 187 2.03 4.04 -6.27
N ILE A 188 1.86 2.84 -5.70
CA ILE A 188 0.80 2.51 -4.75
C ILE A 188 1.37 2.28 -3.35
N GLY A 189 2.28 1.32 -3.16
CA GLY A 189 2.82 1.01 -1.84
C GLY A 189 3.89 1.97 -1.34
N GLN A 190 4.44 2.82 -2.23
CA GLN A 190 5.40 3.89 -1.91
C GLN A 190 6.67 3.43 -1.17
N SER A 191 7.02 2.14 -1.27
CA SER A 191 8.07 1.53 -0.43
C SER A 191 7.87 1.79 1.06
N TRP A 192 6.61 1.94 1.46
CA TRP A 192 6.18 2.19 2.84
C TRP A 192 5.31 1.05 3.34
N VAL A 193 4.45 0.54 2.45
CA VAL A 193 3.77 -0.73 2.66
C VAL A 193 4.72 -1.85 2.25
N GLU A 194 5.14 -2.66 3.21
CA GLU A 194 6.14 -3.73 3.05
C GLU A 194 5.70 -5.01 3.78
N HIS A 195 6.56 -6.02 3.77
CA HIS A 195 6.40 -7.30 4.47
C HIS A 195 7.10 -7.23 5.83
N PHE A 196 6.33 -7.14 6.92
CA PHE A 196 6.81 -7.15 8.30
C PHE A 196 6.37 -8.40 9.08
N ALA A 197 5.34 -9.09 8.61
CA ALA A 197 4.84 -10.34 9.13
C ALA A 197 4.34 -11.20 7.95
N ASP A 198 4.46 -12.53 8.08
CA ASP A 198 3.94 -13.49 7.11
C ASP A 198 2.89 -14.41 7.75
N GLY A 199 1.74 -14.54 7.08
CA GLY A 199 0.62 -15.33 7.56
C GLY A 199 -0.13 -14.76 8.76
N TYR A 200 -1.21 -15.46 9.12
CA TYR A 200 -2.20 -14.98 10.10
C TYR A 200 -1.61 -14.79 11.50
N GLY A 201 -0.79 -15.73 11.97
CA GLY A 201 -0.20 -15.71 13.31
C GLY A 201 0.73 -14.52 13.54
N GLU A 202 1.74 -14.38 12.68
CA GLU A 202 2.71 -13.29 12.80
C GLU A 202 2.06 -11.91 12.68
N VAL A 203 1.00 -11.79 11.88
CA VAL A 203 0.21 -10.55 11.78
C VAL A 203 -0.46 -10.19 13.12
N LEU A 204 -1.00 -11.18 13.85
CA LEU A 204 -1.56 -10.96 15.17
C LEU A 204 -0.48 -10.61 16.20
N GLU A 205 0.68 -11.28 16.16
CA GLU A 205 1.82 -10.96 17.01
C GLU A 205 2.34 -9.54 16.74
N LEU A 206 2.44 -9.15 15.48
CA LEU A 206 2.85 -7.82 15.05
C LEU A 206 1.91 -6.74 15.60
N ALA A 207 0.60 -7.01 15.58
CA ALA A 207 -0.43 -6.12 16.11
C ALA A 207 -0.39 -6.01 17.65
N ALA A 208 -0.13 -7.13 18.34
CA ALA A 208 0.01 -7.19 19.79
C ALA A 208 1.30 -6.52 20.29
N GLY A 209 2.35 -6.54 19.47
CA GLY A 209 3.64 -5.94 19.77
C GLY A 209 3.66 -4.41 19.76
N ASN A 210 4.80 -3.84 20.20
CA ASN A 210 4.99 -2.39 20.29
C ASN A 210 5.42 -1.72 18.95
N LYS A 211 5.69 -2.49 17.88
CA LYS A 211 6.18 -1.98 16.58
C LYS A 211 5.09 -1.29 15.75
N SER A 212 5.32 -0.06 15.28
CA SER A 212 4.37 0.71 14.46
C SER A 212 4.25 0.28 12.99
N THR A 213 4.53 -0.98 12.70
CA THR A 213 4.60 -1.50 11.33
C THR A 213 3.32 -2.22 10.90
N SER A 214 2.47 -2.68 11.82
CA SER A 214 1.23 -3.40 11.44
C SER A 214 0.28 -2.58 10.55
N THR A 215 0.25 -1.26 10.73
CA THR A 215 -0.57 -0.34 9.89
C THR A 215 -0.06 -0.14 8.46
N ARG A 216 1.12 -0.69 8.15
CA ARG A 216 1.77 -0.64 6.83
C ARG A 216 2.40 -1.98 6.45
N ASP A 217 1.93 -3.04 7.07
CA ASP A 217 2.27 -4.40 6.70
C ASP A 217 1.28 -4.89 5.65
N SER A 218 1.78 -5.33 4.49
CA SER A 218 0.92 -5.73 3.38
C SER A 218 0.03 -6.91 3.74
N GLU A 219 0.50 -7.81 4.61
CA GLU A 219 -0.25 -8.99 5.03
C GLU A 219 -1.35 -8.63 6.04
N THR A 220 -1.01 -7.80 7.03
CA THR A 220 -1.96 -7.21 7.99
C THR A 220 -3.07 -6.44 7.26
N LEU A 221 -2.72 -5.62 6.26
CA LEU A 221 -3.69 -4.87 5.47
C LEU A 221 -4.61 -5.80 4.66
N GLN A 222 -4.12 -6.94 4.16
CA GLN A 222 -4.97 -7.91 3.47
C GLN A 222 -5.92 -8.62 4.44
N TYR A 223 -5.40 -9.15 5.55
CA TYR A 223 -6.21 -9.86 6.54
C TYR A 223 -7.29 -8.97 7.15
N PHE A 224 -6.96 -7.73 7.53
CA PHE A 224 -7.97 -6.78 8.01
C PHE A 224 -9.07 -6.57 6.97
N ALA A 225 -8.70 -6.32 5.70
CA ALA A 225 -9.68 -6.05 4.66
C ALA A 225 -10.60 -7.25 4.41
N LEU A 226 -10.03 -8.46 4.36
CA LEU A 226 -10.76 -9.71 4.20
C LEU A 226 -11.69 -9.98 5.39
N GLU A 227 -11.22 -9.82 6.63
CA GLU A 227 -12.05 -10.08 7.81
C GLU A 227 -13.16 -9.04 7.97
N ALA A 228 -12.87 -7.75 7.74
CA ALA A 228 -13.89 -6.70 7.77
C ALA A 228 -14.98 -6.94 6.72
N TYR A 229 -14.60 -7.34 5.50
CA TYR A 229 -15.55 -7.70 4.46
C TYR A 229 -16.35 -8.97 4.81
N ALA A 230 -15.68 -9.99 5.34
CA ALA A 230 -16.32 -11.21 5.79
C ALA A 230 -17.39 -10.92 6.86
N TYR A 231 -17.05 -10.11 7.86
CA TYR A 231 -17.91 -9.81 9.00
C TYR A 231 -19.07 -8.86 8.65
N ASP A 232 -18.83 -7.81 7.86
CA ASP A 232 -19.86 -6.81 7.59
C ASP A 232 -20.73 -7.15 6.37
N ILE A 233 -20.17 -7.84 5.37
CA ILE A 233 -20.81 -8.03 4.06
C ILE A 233 -21.12 -9.51 3.80
N ALA A 234 -20.12 -10.39 3.82
CA ALA A 234 -20.30 -11.78 3.35
C ALA A 234 -21.12 -12.62 4.32
N ALA A 235 -20.85 -12.50 5.63
CA ALA A 235 -21.56 -13.18 6.70
C ALA A 235 -21.86 -12.17 7.84
N PRO A 236 -22.86 -11.27 7.65
CA PRO A 236 -23.10 -10.14 8.54
C PRO A 236 -23.19 -10.50 10.03
N GLY A 237 -22.31 -9.91 10.83
CA GLY A 237 -22.26 -10.09 12.29
C GLY A 237 -21.61 -11.38 12.77
N VAL A 238 -21.21 -12.27 11.85
CA VAL A 238 -20.62 -13.59 12.16
C VAL A 238 -19.22 -13.72 11.57
N GLY A 239 -19.03 -13.35 10.31
CA GLY A 239 -17.79 -13.58 9.58
C GLY A 239 -17.46 -15.06 9.35
N CYS A 240 -16.20 -15.34 9.03
CA CYS A 240 -15.66 -16.69 8.86
C CYS A 240 -14.19 -16.73 9.26
N VAL A 241 -13.87 -16.20 10.45
CA VAL A 241 -12.47 -16.13 10.91
C VAL A 241 -11.85 -17.51 10.97
N GLY A 242 -12.59 -18.52 11.41
CA GLY A 242 -12.07 -19.87 11.65
C GLY A 242 -11.48 -20.02 13.05
N GLU A 243 -11.07 -21.25 13.36
CA GLU A 243 -10.26 -21.53 14.55
C GLU A 243 -8.79 -21.26 14.21
N TYR A 244 -8.05 -20.71 15.16
CA TYR A 244 -6.62 -20.51 15.05
C TYR A 244 -5.99 -21.14 16.29
N GLU A 245 -5.22 -22.20 16.08
CA GLU A 245 -4.34 -22.76 17.09
C GLU A 245 -2.94 -22.19 16.80
N GLU A 246 -2.35 -21.56 17.80
CA GLU A 246 -0.96 -21.12 17.77
C GLU A 246 -0.10 -22.38 17.61
N ASN A 247 0.41 -22.65 16.40
CA ASN A 247 1.34 -23.76 16.21
C ASN A 247 2.62 -23.41 16.98
N GLU A 248 2.95 -24.21 17.99
CA GLU A 248 4.17 -24.11 18.82
C GLU A 248 5.49 -24.28 18.01
N GLU A 249 5.43 -24.37 16.68
CA GLU A 249 6.58 -24.60 15.80
C GLU A 249 7.53 -23.39 15.70
N ALA A 250 7.15 -22.20 16.19
CA ALA A 250 8.05 -21.05 16.30
C ALA A 250 8.97 -21.10 17.55
N ALA A 251 8.79 -22.09 18.44
CA ALA A 251 9.62 -22.24 19.64
C ALA A 251 10.82 -23.20 19.47
N ASP A 252 10.84 -24.03 18.42
CA ASP A 252 11.88 -25.06 18.25
C ASP A 252 13.20 -24.53 17.66
N ASP A 253 13.20 -23.39 16.97
CA ASP A 253 14.44 -22.78 16.43
C ASP A 253 15.27 -22.01 17.50
N ALA A 254 14.79 -21.92 18.74
CA ALA A 254 15.53 -21.30 19.86
C ALA A 254 16.11 -22.31 20.86
N ALA A 255 15.75 -23.60 20.75
CA ALA A 255 16.19 -24.64 21.68
C ALA A 255 17.52 -25.31 21.27
N ASP A 256 17.87 -25.27 19.97
CA ASP A 256 19.04 -25.99 19.43
C ASP A 256 20.40 -25.27 19.64
N ASP A 257 20.40 -24.06 20.19
CA ASP A 257 21.62 -23.25 20.42
C ASP A 257 22.02 -23.14 21.91
N LEU A 258 21.34 -23.87 22.80
CA LEU A 258 21.67 -23.91 24.23
C LEU A 258 22.69 -25.02 24.53
N PRO A 259 23.84 -24.70 25.18
CA PRO A 259 24.77 -25.71 25.68
C PRO A 259 24.06 -26.76 26.55
N GLU A 260 24.54 -28.02 26.58
CA GLU A 260 23.91 -29.13 27.34
C GLU A 260 23.64 -28.82 28.83
N ASN A 261 24.32 -27.83 29.39
CA ASN A 261 24.15 -27.40 30.77
C ASN A 261 23.14 -26.24 30.94
N CYS A 262 22.43 -25.81 29.90
CA CYS A 262 21.47 -24.70 29.93
C CYS A 262 20.03 -25.16 29.68
N HIS A 263 19.06 -24.54 30.36
CA HIS A 263 17.62 -24.74 30.14
C HIS A 263 16.84 -23.43 30.33
N THR A 264 15.70 -23.31 29.65
CA THR A 264 14.86 -22.11 29.69
C THR A 264 13.64 -22.34 30.58
N HIS A 265 13.31 -21.38 31.45
CA HIS A 265 12.09 -21.36 32.24
C HIS A 265 10.94 -20.64 31.52
N GLU A 266 9.71 -20.93 31.94
CA GLU A 266 8.50 -20.24 31.49
C GLU A 266 8.65 -18.71 31.68
N GLY A 267 8.67 -17.96 30.57
CA GLY A 267 9.02 -16.53 30.54
C GLY A 267 10.31 -16.18 29.79
N GLY A 268 11.02 -17.16 29.24
CA GLY A 268 12.18 -16.96 28.36
C GLY A 268 13.51 -16.73 29.10
N GLU A 269 13.57 -16.98 30.41
CA GLU A 269 14.79 -16.86 31.21
C GLU A 269 15.64 -18.12 31.11
N VAL A 270 16.90 -18.00 30.66
CA VAL A 270 17.84 -19.12 30.49
C VAL A 270 18.71 -19.29 31.74
N HIS A 271 18.75 -20.51 32.28
CA HIS A 271 19.59 -20.91 33.40
C HIS A 271 20.60 -21.99 32.99
N CYS A 272 21.89 -21.77 33.27
CA CYS A 272 22.97 -22.72 33.00
C CYS A 272 23.63 -23.23 34.30
N THR A 273 23.81 -24.55 34.45
CA THR A 273 24.42 -25.23 35.62
C THR A 273 25.89 -25.55 35.45
#